data_AF-A0AAW6A0C8-F1
#
_entry.id   AF-A0AAW6A0C8-F1
#
_cell.length_a   1.000
_cell.length_b   1.000
_cell.length_c   1.000
_cell.angle_alpha   90.00
_cell.angle_beta   90.00
_cell.angle_gamma   90.00
#
_symmetry.space_group_name_H-M   'P 1'
#
loop_
_entity.id
_entity.type
_entity.pdbx_description
1 polymer ?
#
loop_
_entity_poly.entity_id
_entity_poly.type
_entity_poly.pdbx_seq_one_letter_code
_entity_poly.pdbx_strand_id
1 'polypeptide(L)'
;MIDHAWLQVSYMAQIIVACLLFMIPVAKRRRFPARFASCTIVLLMIAYMFGAAVTVPDNLLLAILYWPAFAVICLPAVALCLQAGLSEVLYCTICANATQHAANECYLALSIALGRTTPICPRSSTDC
;
A
#
# COMPACT_ATOMS: atom_id res chain seq x y z
N MET A 1 3.58 18.68 -6.84
CA MET A 1 3.66 17.47 -7.69
C MET A 1 4.62 16.43 -7.13
N ILE A 2 5.81 16.82 -6.66
CA ILE A 2 6.81 15.90 -6.10
C ILE A 2 6.26 15.15 -4.87
N ASP A 3 5.55 15.83 -3.96
CA ASP A 3 5.09 15.22 -2.69
C ASP A 3 4.05 14.10 -2.89
N HIS A 4 3.13 14.24 -3.85
CA HIS A 4 2.11 13.22 -4.12
C HIS A 4 2.69 11.95 -4.76
N ALA A 5 3.65 12.10 -5.68
CA ALA A 5 4.34 10.96 -6.27
C ALA A 5 5.16 10.20 -5.20
N TRP A 6 5.86 10.92 -4.33
CA TRP A 6 6.61 10.32 -3.22
C TRP A 6 5.70 9.56 -2.23
N LEU A 7 4.52 10.11 -1.94
CA LEU A 7 3.55 9.44 -1.07
C LEU A 7 3.10 8.11 -1.67
N GLN A 8 2.74 8.08 -2.96
CA GLN A 8 2.27 6.87 -3.63
C GLN A 8 3.36 5.81 -3.79
N VAL A 9 4.59 6.21 -4.10
CA VAL A 9 5.73 5.30 -4.18
C VAL A 9 6.05 4.71 -2.81
N SER A 10 6.03 5.53 -1.75
CA SER A 10 6.28 5.07 -0.38
C SER A 10 5.18 4.10 0.10
N TYR A 11 3.92 4.40 -0.21
CA TYR A 11 2.79 3.53 0.07
C TYR A 11 2.95 2.17 -0.61
N MET A 12 3.30 2.16 -1.90
CA MET A 12 3.47 0.91 -2.64
C MET A 12 4.67 0.11 -2.16
N ALA A 13 5.77 0.78 -1.76
CA ALA A 13 6.91 0.12 -1.15
C ALA A 13 6.54 -0.59 0.16
N GLN A 14 5.71 0.03 1.01
CA GLN A 14 5.22 -0.60 2.24
C GLN A 14 4.39 -1.85 1.96
N ILE A 15 3.48 -1.80 0.97
CA ILE A 15 2.70 -2.98 0.55
C ILE A 15 3.63 -4.09 0.04
N ILE A 16 4.65 -3.76 -0.76
CA ILE A 16 5.61 -4.74 -1.30
C ILE A 16 6.39 -5.42 -0.17
N VAL A 17 6.83 -4.65 0.83
CA VAL A 17 7.52 -5.19 2.02
C VAL A 17 6.59 -6.08 2.82
N ALA A 18 5.34 -5.66 3.07
CA ALA A 18 4.36 -6.46 3.79
C ALA A 18 4.04 -7.76 3.01
N CYS A 19 3.87 -7.68 1.69
CA CYS A 19 3.72 -8.85 0.82
C CYS A 19 4.91 -9.81 0.97
N LEU A 20 6.14 -9.30 0.98
CA LEU A 20 7.33 -10.14 1.15
C LEU A 20 7.30 -10.90 2.48
N LEU A 21 6.94 -10.22 3.58
CA LEU A 21 6.82 -10.85 4.90
C LEU A 21 5.79 -11.98 4.91
N PHE A 22 4.61 -11.77 4.32
CA PHE A 22 3.57 -12.80 4.26
C PHE A 22 3.83 -13.91 3.23
N MET A 23 4.72 -13.70 2.26
CA MET A 23 5.18 -14.73 1.31
C MET A 23 6.29 -15.62 1.89
N ILE A 24 6.93 -15.26 3.00
CA ILE A 24 7.96 -16.08 3.66
C ILE A 24 7.45 -17.49 4.00
N PRO A 25 6.28 -17.68 4.65
CA PRO A 25 5.78 -19.01 5.03
C PRO A 25 5.18 -19.82 3.88
N VAL A 26 4.93 -19.22 2.71
CA VAL A 26 4.21 -19.88 1.59
C VAL A 26 5.17 -20.55 0.60
N ALA A 27 4.72 -21.62 -0.06
CA ALA A 27 5.46 -22.33 -1.10
C ALA A 27 5.84 -21.39 -2.26
N LYS A 28 7.14 -21.25 -2.49
CA LYS A 28 7.72 -20.34 -3.49
C LYS A 28 7.94 -21.03 -4.82
N ARG A 29 7.72 -20.31 -5.92
CA ARG A 29 7.97 -20.82 -7.27
C ARG A 29 9.47 -20.77 -7.62
N ARG A 30 9.91 -21.60 -8.57
CA ARG A 30 11.31 -21.59 -9.06
C ARG A 30 11.68 -20.19 -9.57
N ARG A 31 12.86 -19.68 -9.17
CA ARG A 31 13.31 -18.29 -9.40
C ARG A 31 12.47 -17.20 -8.69
N PHE A 32 11.91 -17.51 -7.52
CA PHE A 32 11.21 -16.54 -6.67
C PHE A 32 11.89 -15.16 -6.55
N PRO A 33 13.19 -15.03 -6.19
CA PRO A 33 13.78 -13.70 -6.01
C PRO A 33 13.81 -12.88 -7.31
N ALA A 34 14.05 -13.51 -8.46
CA ALA A 34 14.04 -12.82 -9.76
C ALA A 34 12.62 -12.40 -10.16
N ARG A 35 11.61 -13.24 -9.89
CA ARG A 35 10.21 -12.91 -10.17
C ARG A 35 9.69 -11.80 -9.27
N PHE A 36 10.03 -11.86 -7.97
CA PHE A 36 9.66 -10.85 -7.00
C PHE A 36 10.32 -9.50 -7.33
N ALA A 37 11.61 -9.49 -7.67
CA ALA A 37 12.31 -8.28 -8.11
C ALA A 37 11.67 -7.68 -9.37
N SER A 38 11.35 -8.51 -10.37
CA SER A 38 10.67 -8.06 -11.58
C SER A 38 9.27 -7.47 -11.27
N CYS A 39 8.48 -8.15 -10.44
CA CYS A 39 7.17 -7.65 -10.03
C CYS A 39 7.28 -6.33 -9.26
N THR A 40 8.27 -6.21 -8.37
CA THR A 40 8.54 -5.01 -7.59
C THR A 40 8.84 -3.81 -8.49
N ILE A 41 9.71 -3.99 -9.48
CA ILE A 41 10.05 -2.94 -10.46
C ILE A 41 8.81 -2.51 -11.24
N VAL A 42 8.01 -3.46 -11.72
CA VAL A 42 6.78 -3.18 -12.48
C VAL A 42 5.76 -2.44 -11.62
N LEU A 43 5.53 -2.88 -10.37
CA LEU A 43 4.59 -2.24 -9.46
C LEU A 43 5.01 -0.81 -9.08
N LEU A 44 6.32 -0.59 -8.86
CA LEU A 44 6.86 0.74 -8.59
C LEU A 44 6.72 1.66 -9.81
N MET A 45 6.97 1.15 -11.02
CA MET A 45 6.75 1.90 -12.26
C MET A 45 5.27 2.26 -12.45
N ILE A 46 4.35 1.32 -12.20
CA ILE A 46 2.91 1.59 -12.26
C ILE A 46 2.52 2.66 -11.24
N ALA A 47 2.97 2.54 -9.98
CA ALA A 47 2.68 3.53 -8.94
C ALA A 47 3.23 4.92 -9.29
N TYR A 48 4.43 5.00 -9.86
CA TYR A 48 5.00 6.26 -10.32
C TYR A 48 4.19 6.89 -11.46
N MET A 49 3.80 6.10 -12.47
CA MET A 49 2.99 6.57 -13.59
C MET A 49 1.58 7.02 -13.14
N PHE A 50 0.97 6.29 -12.21
CA PHE A 50 -0.29 6.69 -11.58
C PHE A 50 -0.14 7.99 -10.78
N GLY A 51 0.96 8.17 -10.05
CA GLY A 51 1.21 9.40 -9.28
C GLY A 51 1.54 10.62 -10.12
N ALA A 52 2.04 10.40 -11.33
CA ALA A 52 2.25 11.46 -12.31
C ALA A 52 0.95 11.84 -13.05
N ALA A 53 0.05 10.88 -13.28
CA ALA A 53 -1.15 11.06 -14.11
C ALA A 53 -2.44 11.34 -13.33
N VAL A 54 -2.56 10.87 -12.09
CA VAL A 54 -3.79 10.91 -11.30
C VAL A 54 -3.58 11.78 -10.05
N THR A 55 -4.22 12.94 -10.05
CA THR A 55 -4.37 13.76 -8.84
C THR A 55 -5.31 13.05 -7.86
N VAL A 56 -4.97 13.05 -6.58
CA VAL A 56 -5.82 12.46 -5.53
C VAL A 56 -7.20 13.11 -5.60
N PRO A 57 -8.28 12.35 -5.82
CA PRO A 57 -9.60 12.90 -6.00
C PRO A 57 -10.14 13.49 -4.69
N ASP A 58 -10.69 14.71 -4.77
CA ASP A 58 -11.27 15.45 -3.63
C ASP A 58 -12.52 14.77 -3.05
N ASN A 59 -13.12 13.86 -3.82
CA ASN A 59 -14.31 13.12 -3.43
C ASN A 59 -13.95 11.95 -2.50
N LEU A 60 -14.45 11.97 -1.27
CA LEU A 60 -14.26 10.93 -0.25
C LEU A 60 -14.51 9.51 -0.79
N LEU A 61 -15.55 9.33 -1.61
CA LEU A 61 -15.88 8.03 -2.21
C LEU A 61 -14.76 7.53 -3.15
N LEU A 62 -14.21 8.41 -3.99
CA LEU A 62 -13.10 8.05 -4.86
C LEU A 62 -11.81 7.84 -4.07
N ALA A 63 -11.56 8.62 -3.01
CA ALA A 63 -10.42 8.40 -2.12
C ALA A 63 -10.48 7.02 -1.45
N ILE A 64 -11.67 6.58 -1.00
CA ILE A 64 -11.90 5.24 -0.42
C ILE A 64 -11.67 4.13 -1.45
N LEU A 65 -12.05 4.33 -2.72
CA LEU A 65 -11.88 3.34 -3.80
C LEU A 65 -10.44 3.33 -4.37
N TYR A 66 -9.71 4.43 -4.24
CA TYR A 66 -8.36 4.60 -4.78
C TYR A 66 -7.34 3.67 -4.11
N TRP A 67 -7.36 3.57 -2.79
CA TRP A 67 -6.43 2.73 -2.01
C TRP A 67 -6.56 1.21 -2.26
N PRO A 68 -7.76 0.60 -2.26
CA PRO A 68 -7.91 -0.83 -2.57
C PRO A 68 -7.57 -1.16 -4.03
N ALA A 69 -7.59 -0.20 -4.95
CA ALA A 69 -7.15 -0.44 -6.32
C ALA A 69 -5.68 -0.90 -6.38
N PHE A 70 -4.81 -0.36 -5.52
CA PHE A 70 -3.42 -0.83 -5.41
C PHE A 70 -3.32 -2.26 -4.89
N ALA A 71 -4.19 -2.66 -3.96
CA ALA A 71 -4.25 -4.04 -3.49
C ALA A 71 -4.66 -5.01 -4.60
N VAL A 72 -5.61 -4.62 -5.46
CA VAL A 72 -6.02 -5.41 -6.63
C VAL A 72 -4.87 -5.56 -7.62
N ILE A 73 -4.08 -4.51 -7.84
CA ILE A 73 -2.89 -4.54 -8.72
C ILE A 73 -1.80 -5.47 -8.16
N CYS A 74 -1.71 -5.65 -6.84
CA CYS A 74 -0.77 -6.57 -6.20
C CYS A 74 -1.13 -8.06 -6.35
N LEU A 75 -2.41 -8.42 -6.51
CA LEU A 75 -2.85 -9.81 -6.67
C LEU A 75 -2.11 -10.59 -7.76
N PRO A 76 -2.00 -10.10 -9.01
CA PRO A 76 -1.26 -10.81 -10.05
C PRO A 76 0.22 -10.94 -9.74
N ALA A 77 0.83 -9.93 -9.10
CA ALA A 77 2.23 -10.00 -8.68
C ALA A 77 2.46 -11.11 -7.65
N VAL A 78 1.57 -11.23 -6.65
CA VAL A 78 1.60 -12.29 -5.63
C VAL A 78 1.39 -13.67 -6.27
N ALA A 79 0.41 -13.79 -7.18
CA ALA A 79 0.13 -15.03 -7.91
C ALA A 79 1.30 -15.50 -8.80
N LEU A 80 2.07 -14.58 -9.39
CA LEU A 80 3.23 -14.92 -10.21
C LEU A 80 4.43 -15.41 -9.37
N CYS A 81 4.53 -14.93 -8.13
CA CYS A 81 5.63 -15.23 -7.20
C CYS A 81 5.41 -16.56 -6.45
N LEU A 82 4.18 -16.87 -6.06
CA LEU A 82 3.85 -18.05 -5.27
C LEU A 82 3.52 -19.26 -6.15
N GLN A 83 3.76 -20.47 -5.62
CA GLN A 83 3.28 -21.73 -6.17
C GLN A 83 2.14 -22.23 -5.28
N ALA A 84 1.13 -21.38 -5.13
CA ALA A 84 0.08 -21.47 -4.12
C ALA A 84 -1.31 -21.30 -4.76
N GLY A 85 -2.36 -21.75 -4.07
CA GLY A 85 -3.74 -21.58 -4.50
C GLY A 85 -4.21 -20.13 -4.44
N LEU A 86 -5.35 -19.83 -5.06
CA LEU A 86 -5.96 -18.49 -5.04
C LEU A 86 -6.24 -18.00 -3.61
N SER A 87 -6.58 -18.90 -2.69
CA SER A 87 -6.82 -18.58 -1.28
C SER A 87 -5.58 -18.03 -0.57
N GLU A 88 -4.40 -18.60 -0.82
CA GLU A 88 -3.14 -18.15 -0.22
C GLU A 88 -2.71 -16.81 -0.82
N VAL A 89 -2.92 -16.61 -2.13
CA VAL A 89 -2.68 -15.33 -2.80
C VAL A 89 -3.56 -14.24 -2.21
N LEU A 90 -4.86 -14.49 -2.08
CA LEU A 90 -5.81 -13.55 -1.47
C LEU A 90 -5.45 -13.24 -0.02
N TYR A 91 -5.10 -14.27 0.77
CA TYR A 91 -4.68 -14.12 2.14
C TYR A 91 -3.44 -13.21 2.26
N CYS A 92 -2.37 -13.49 1.50
CA CYS A 92 -1.17 -12.68 1.52
C CYS A 92 -1.44 -11.22 1.13
N THR A 93 -2.26 -10.99 0.10
CA THR A 93 -2.56 -9.63 -0.36
C THR A 93 -3.44 -8.86 0.63
N ILE A 94 -4.45 -9.48 1.22
CA ILE A 94 -5.32 -8.85 2.22
C ILE A 94 -4.52 -8.53 3.48
N CYS A 95 -3.72 -9.48 3.98
CA CYS A 95 -2.87 -9.27 5.15
C CYS A 95 -1.81 -8.19 4.92
N ALA A 96 -1.21 -8.14 3.73
CA ALA A 96 -0.26 -7.09 3.37
C ALA A 96 -0.93 -5.71 3.36
N ASN A 97 -2.12 -5.59 2.77
CA ASN A 97 -2.87 -4.33 2.74
C ASN A 97 -3.31 -3.88 4.14
N ALA A 98 -3.81 -4.81 4.97
CA ALA A 98 -4.20 -4.51 6.35
C ALA A 98 -3.01 -4.06 7.20
N THR A 99 -1.85 -4.71 7.02
CA THR A 99 -0.61 -4.36 7.72
C THR A 99 -0.12 -2.98 7.33
N GLN A 100 -0.22 -2.64 6.03
CA GLN A 100 0.13 -1.30 5.56
C GLN A 100 -0.78 -0.24 6.18
N HIS A 101 -2.10 -0.45 6.19
CA HIS A 101 -3.04 0.48 6.82
C HIS A 101 -2.74 0.65 8.32
N ALA A 102 -2.51 -0.45 9.04
CA ALA A 102 -2.13 -0.40 10.45
C ALA A 102 -0.81 0.37 10.67
N ALA A 103 0.19 0.17 9.81
CA ALA A 103 1.46 0.89 9.89
C ALA A 103 1.28 2.40 9.67
N ASN A 104 0.40 2.79 8.74
CA ASN A 104 0.09 4.20 8.48
C ASN A 104 -0.60 4.86 9.69
N GLU A 105 -1.59 4.20 10.29
CA GLU A 105 -2.27 4.70 11.49
C GLU A 105 -1.32 4.79 12.69
N CYS A 106 -0.45 3.80 12.87
CA CYS A 106 0.58 3.82 13.91
C CYS A 106 1.57 4.98 13.70
N TYR A 107 1.98 5.23 12.47
CA TYR A 107 2.86 6.35 12.14
C TYR A 107 2.20 7.70 12.50
N LEU A 108 0.92 7.87 12.15
CA LEU A 108 0.16 9.07 12.48
C LEU A 108 -0.02 9.25 14.00
N ALA A 109 -0.37 8.19 14.72
CA ALA A 109 -0.50 8.24 16.17
C ALA A 109 0.83 8.62 16.85
N LEU A 110 1.94 8.05 16.38
CA LEU A 110 3.28 8.34 16.87
C LEU A 110 3.72 9.77 16.52
N SER A 111 3.39 10.26 15.32
CA SER A 111 3.73 11.61 14.89
C SER A 111 2.98 12.67 15.70
N ILE A 112 1.73 12.39 16.07
CA ILE A 112 0.95 13.19 17.03
C ILE A 112 1.58 13.15 18.42
N ALA A 113 1.90 11.96 18.93
CA ALA A 113 2.50 11.80 20.27
C ALA A 113 3.87 12.51 20.40
N LEU A 114 4.65 12.54 19.31
CA LEU A 114 5.95 13.23 19.24
C LEU A 114 5.83 14.72 18.91
N GLY A 115 4.61 15.27 18.80
CA GLY A 115 4.36 16.69 18.49
C GLY A 115 4.80 17.12 17.09
N ARG A 116 5.06 16.18 16.18
CA ARG A 116 5.45 16.46 14.78
C ARG A 116 4.26 16.81 13.89
N THR A 117 3.05 16.50 14.35
CA THR A 117 1.80 16.78 13.64
C THR A 117 0.76 17.17 14.68
N THR A 118 0.09 18.30 14.50
CA THR A 118 -1.05 18.63 15.34
C THR A 118 -2.20 17.71 14.96
N PRO A 119 -2.92 17.11 15.93
CA PRO A 119 -4.14 16.39 15.60
C PRO A 119 -5.08 17.38 14.91
N ILE A 120 -5.63 17.01 13.75
CA ILE A 120 -6.76 17.73 13.19
C ILE A 120 -7.90 17.47 14.17
N CYS A 121 -8.07 18.34 15.17
CA CYS A 121 -9.33 18.43 15.87
C CYS A 121 -10.39 18.68 14.78
N PRO A 122 -11.44 17.84 14.66
CA PRO A 122 -12.62 18.31 13.96
C PRO A 122 -12.99 19.62 14.65
N ARG A 123 -12.98 20.73 13.91
CA ARG A 123 -13.42 22.02 14.42
C ARG A 123 -14.80 21.81 15.02
N SER A 124 -14.88 21.76 16.35
CA SER A 124 -16.14 21.88 17.05
C SER A 124 -16.72 23.20 16.58
N SER A 125 -17.90 23.14 15.96
CA SER A 125 -18.62 24.26 15.37
C SER A 125 -19.24 25.16 16.46
N THR A 126 -18.56 25.32 17.59
CA THR A 126 -19.07 25.98 18.78
C THR A 126 -17.95 26.80 19.39
N ASP A 127 -17.73 27.97 18.81
CA ASP A 127 -17.31 29.17 19.54
C ASP A 127 -17.98 30.34 18.80
N CYS A 128 -19.24 30.60 19.19
CA CYS A 128 -19.91 31.89 19.03
C CYS A 128 -19.54 32.78 20.22
#